data_AF-J9CDY9-F1
#
_entry.id   AF-J9CDY9-F1
#
_cell.length_a   1.000
_cell.length_b   1.000
_cell.length_c   1.000
_cell.angle_alpha   90.00
_cell.angle_beta   90.00
_cell.angle_gamma   90.00
#
_symmetry.space_group_name_H-M   'P 1'
#
loop_
_entity.id
_entity.type
_entity.pdbx_description
1 polymer ?
#
loop_
_entity_poly.entity_id
_entity_poly.type
_entity_poly.pdbx_seq_one_letter_code
_entity_poly.pdbx_strand_id
1 'polypeptide(L)' 'TQAAIERAMPAEEFAKMAAGHGLVGSVYPSVKEAVRKALQIASGNDLIFIGGSTFIVADALPLFINDDKQE' A
#
# COMPACT_ATOMS: atom_id res chain seq x y z
N THR A 1 -3.91 -4.04 -1.20
CA THR A 1 -3.97 -3.91 0.28
C THR A 1 -5.34 -3.40 0.67
N GLN A 2 -5.82 -3.71 1.87
CA GLN A 2 -7.12 -3.25 2.35
C GLN A 2 -6.96 -1.90 3.07
N ALA A 3 -7.75 -0.89 2.66
CA ALA A 3 -7.86 0.38 3.39
C ALA A 3 -8.77 0.22 4.61
N ALA A 4 -8.45 0.88 5.72
CA ALA A 4 -9.19 0.78 6.98
C ALA A 4 -10.48 1.65 7.02
N ILE A 5 -11.33 1.57 6.00
CA ILE A 5 -12.62 2.31 5.93
C ILE A 5 -13.76 1.42 5.41
N GLU A 6 -14.98 1.68 5.88
CA GLU A 6 -16.18 0.86 5.58
C GLU A 6 -16.54 0.78 4.09
N ARG A 7 -16.25 1.84 3.32
CA ARG A 7 -16.49 1.91 1.87
C ARG A 7 -15.38 1.29 1.01
N ALA A 8 -14.35 0.71 1.62
CA ALA A 8 -13.25 0.14 0.87
C ALA A 8 -13.69 -1.16 0.18
N MET A 9 -13.49 -1.24 -1.14
CA MET A 9 -13.63 -2.48 -1.88
C MET A 9 -12.72 -3.56 -1.25
N PRO A 10 -13.21 -4.80 -1.08
CA PRO A 10 -12.37 -5.91 -0.63
C PRO A 10 -11.14 -6.08 -1.53
N ALA A 11 -9.96 -6.17 -0.92
CA ALA A 11 -8.70 -6.22 -1.66
C ALA A 11 -8.59 -7.43 -2.61
N GLU A 12 -9.25 -8.54 -2.29
CA GLU A 12 -9.33 -9.74 -3.12
C GLU A 12 -10.17 -9.52 -4.38
N GLU A 13 -11.25 -8.76 -4.28
CA GLU A 13 -12.11 -8.41 -5.42
C GLU A 13 -11.36 -7.47 -6.37
N PHE A 14 -10.69 -6.46 -5.82
CA PHE A 14 -9.82 -5.58 -6.59
C PHE A 14 -8.71 -6.36 -7.31
N ALA A 15 -8.07 -7.32 -6.64
CA ALA A 15 -7.03 -8.15 -7.25
C ALA A 15 -7.56 -9.00 -8.42
N LYS A 16 -8.78 -9.54 -8.31
CA LYS A 16 -9.43 -10.25 -9.42
C LYS A 16 -9.67 -9.34 -10.63
N MET A 17 -10.15 -8.13 -10.40
CA MET A 17 -10.35 -7.14 -11.47
C MET A 17 -9.01 -6.78 -12.13
N ALA A 18 -7.98 -6.50 -11.32
CA ALA A 18 -6.64 -6.18 -11.81
C ALA A 18 -6.03 -7.32 -12.63
N ALA A 19 -6.20 -8.57 -12.19
CA ALA A 19 -5.77 -9.75 -12.94
C ALA A 19 -6.48 -9.87 -14.31
N GLY A 20 -7.75 -9.49 -14.38
CA GLY A 20 -8.49 -9.39 -15.65
C GLY A 20 -7.90 -8.40 -16.66
N HIS A 21 -7.14 -7.41 -16.17
CA HIS A 21 -6.37 -6.47 -16.99
C HIS A 21 -4.90 -6.87 -17.18
N GLY A 22 -4.50 -8.08 -16.78
CA GLY A 22 -3.13 -8.57 -16.92
C GLY A 22 -2.15 -8.02 -15.88
N LEU A 23 -2.64 -7.32 -14.85
CA LEU A 23 -1.80 -6.81 -13.77
C LEU A 23 -1.47 -7.93 -12.78
N VAL A 24 -0.19 -8.07 -12.45
CA VAL A 24 0.30 -9.05 -11.48
C VAL A 24 0.64 -8.35 -10.17
N GLY A 25 0.12 -8.85 -9.07
CA GLY A 25 0.34 -8.27 -7.76
C GLY A 25 -0.05 -9.20 -6.62
N SER A 26 0.26 -8.79 -5.39
CA SER A 26 -0.07 -9.51 -4.17
C SER A 26 -1.02 -8.68 -3.30
N VAL A 27 -1.91 -9.37 -2.58
CA VAL A 27 -2.81 -8.77 -1.60
C VAL A 27 -2.17 -8.83 -0.22
N TYR A 28 -2.29 -7.73 0.53
CA TYR A 28 -1.79 -7.62 1.90
C TYR A 28 -2.90 -7.09 2.81
N PRO A 29 -2.94 -7.52 4.08
CA PRO A 29 -4.02 -7.19 5.01
C PRO A 29 -3.98 -5.73 5.51
N SER A 30 -2.85 -5.03 5.36
CA SER A 30 -2.70 -3.63 5.78
C SER A 30 -1.75 -2.84 4.87
N VAL A 31 -1.86 -1.51 4.89
CA VAL A 31 -0.94 -0.62 4.17
C VAL A 31 0.49 -0.82 4.66
N LYS A 32 0.69 -0.96 5.98
CA LYS A 32 1.99 -1.24 6.59
C LYS A 32 2.66 -2.51 6.05
N GLU A 33 1.93 -3.63 5.97
CA GLU A 33 2.51 -4.87 5.44
C GLU A 33 2.81 -4.77 3.94
N ALA A 34 1.96 -4.09 3.17
CA ALA A 34 2.21 -3.84 1.75
C ALA A 34 3.48 -3.01 1.53
N VAL A 35 3.65 -1.92 2.30
CA VAL A 35 4.84 -1.06 2.26
C VAL A 35 6.09 -1.84 2.65
N ARG A 36 6.04 -2.59 3.77
CA ARG A 36 7.17 -3.41 4.21
C ARG A 36 7.60 -4.41 3.14
N LYS A 37 6.64 -5.09 2.50
CA LYS A 37 6.96 -6.07 1.47
C LYS A 37 7.47 -5.43 0.18
N ALA A 38 6.93 -4.27 -0.21
CA ALA A 38 7.44 -3.51 -1.35
C ALA A 38 8.90 -3.08 -1.12
N LEU A 39 9.22 -2.56 0.07
CA LEU A 39 10.59 -2.19 0.45
C LEU A 39 11.56 -3.38 0.47
N GLN A 40 11.09 -4.58 0.81
CA GLN A 40 11.91 -5.80 0.78
C GLN A 40 12.21 -6.31 -0.65
N ILE A 41 11.33 -6.00 -1.61
CA ILE A 41 11.46 -6.45 -3.00
C ILE A 41 12.27 -5.44 -3.82
N ALA A 42 12.07 -4.14 -3.56
CA ALA A 42 12.71 -3.07 -4.29
C ALA A 42 14.23 -3.05 -4.09
N SER A 43 14.95 -2.85 -5.18
CA SER A 43 16.37 -2.49 -5.19
C SER A 43 16.55 -0.97 -5.11
N GLY A 44 17.79 -0.50 -4.90
CA GLY A 44 18.08 0.93 -4.75
C GLY A 44 17.76 1.81 -5.98
N ASN A 45 17.55 1.21 -7.15
CA ASN A 45 17.20 1.91 -8.39
C ASN A 45 15.69 1.83 -8.70
N ASP A 46 14.92 1.11 -7.89
CA ASP A 46 13.48 0.93 -8.12
C ASP A 46 12.68 2.07 -7.47
N LEU A 47 11.55 2.40 -8.09
CA LEU A 47 10.58 3.36 -7.55
C LEU A 47 9.37 2.62 -6.99
N ILE A 48 9.07 2.83 -5.71
CA ILE A 48 7.82 2.39 -5.09
C ILE A 48 6.79 3.52 -5.19
N PHE A 49 5.71 3.28 -5.93
CA PHE A 49 4.56 4.19 -6.00
C PHE A 49 3.47 3.78 -5.02
N ILE A 50 3.02 4.71 -4.17
CA ILE A 50 1.91 4.52 -3.23
C ILE A 50 0.81 5.51 -3.61
N GLY A 51 -0.36 5.00 -4.02
CA GLY A 51 -1.44 5.84 -4.51
C GLY A 51 -2.76 5.10 -4.72
N GLY A 52 -3.63 5.64 -5.59
CA GLY A 52 -4.95 5.08 -5.90
C GLY A 52 -6.08 5.49 -4.94
N SER A 53 -5.74 5.95 -3.72
CA SER A 53 -6.72 6.46 -2.76
C SER A 53 -6.05 7.40 -1.75
N THR A 54 -6.71 8.51 -1.41
CA THR A 54 -6.26 9.43 -0.36
C THR A 54 -6.11 8.73 1.00
N PHE A 55 -6.94 7.72 1.29
CA PHE A 55 -6.86 6.96 2.55
C PHE A 55 -5.64 6.05 2.59
N ILE A 56 -5.27 5.45 1.46
CA ILE A 56 -4.05 4.64 1.36
C ILE A 56 -2.81 5.50 1.59
N VAL A 57 -2.78 6.71 1.00
CA VAL A 57 -1.67 7.65 1.20
C VAL A 57 -1.61 8.13 2.66
N ALA A 58 -2.77 8.47 3.26
CA ALA A 58 -2.85 8.88 4.66
C ALA A 58 -2.34 7.79 5.62
N ASP A 59 -2.67 6.53 5.38
CA ASP A 59 -2.18 5.39 6.19
C ASP A 59 -0.68 5.12 5.98
N ALA A 60 -0.15 5.42 4.80
CA ALA A 60 1.26 5.20 4.47
C ALA A 60 2.20 6.28 5.00
N LEU A 61 1.76 7.55 5.00
CA LEU A 61 2.61 8.70 5.37
C LEU A 61 3.29 8.56 6.74
N PRO A 62 2.60 8.16 7.84
CA PRO A 62 3.21 7.98 9.15
C PRO A 62 4.33 6.91 9.19
N LEU A 63 4.44 6.04 8.19
CA LEU A 63 5.50 5.03 8.13
C LEU A 63 6.86 5.61 7.72
N PHE A 64 6.88 6.84 7.18
CA PHE A 64 8.07 7.49 6.63
C PHE A 64 8.40 8.82 7.30
N ILE A 65 7.53 9.29 8.20
CA ILE A 65 7.76 10.50 8.99
C ILE A 65 8.33 10.04 10.33
N ASN A 66 9.57 10.43 10.62
CA ASN A 66 10.08 10.38 11.98
C ASN A 66 9.53 11.60 12.72
N ASP A 67 8.80 11.39 13.81
CA ASP A 67 8.52 12.47 14.76
C ASP A 67 9.82 12.81 15.49
N ASP A 68 10.68 13.63 14.86
CA ASP A 68 11.71 14.41 15.55
C ASP A 68 11.03 15.56 16.32
N LYS A 69 10.10 15.19 17.21
CA LYS A 69 9.65 16.03 18.32
C LYS A 69 10.08 15.37 19.61
N GLN A 70 11.38 15.42 19.87
CA GLN A 70 11.84 15.51 21.26
C GLN A 70 11.56 16.95 21.70
N GLU A 71 10.43 17.16 22.38
CA GLU A 71 10.30 18.22 23.39
C GLU A 71 10.60 17.62 24.76
#